data_AF-I3U8L9-F1
#
_entry.id   AF-I3U8L9-F1
#
_cell.length_a   1.000
_cell.length_b   1.000
_cell.length_c   1.000
_cell.angle_alpha   90.00
_cell.angle_beta   90.00
_cell.angle_gamma   90.00
#
_symmetry.space_group_name_H-M   'P 1'
#
loop_
_entity.id
_entity.type
_entity.pdbx_description
1 polymer ?
#
loop_
_entity_poly.entity_id
_entity_poly.type
_entity_poly.pdbx_seq_one_letter_code
_entity_poly.pdbx_strand_id
1 'polypeptide(L)'
;MTAPVLVPAFADPVLNAQMSFRAALKAMSEPGVIAQADFADALDIMHPATFSLALTLFDDDTQIWLSPALDTPMVRANLAFHCACPVVDDPQQADLAIITAVEVDYLEQFRCGTDRDPELSCTVIVQLDSLEGGRRLCSKGRASNHSALSHCRCASGSGRNAIG
;
A
#
# COMPACT_ATOMS: atom_id res chain seq x y z
N MET A 1 7.57 6.90 28.71
CA MET A 1 7.31 6.27 27.40
C MET A 1 5.85 5.87 27.40
N THR A 2 5.01 6.59 26.66
CA THR A 2 3.57 6.28 26.58
C THR A 2 3.38 5.06 25.68
N ALA A 3 2.62 4.06 26.14
CA ALA A 3 2.32 2.89 25.31
C ALA A 3 1.54 3.34 24.06
N PRO A 4 1.84 2.78 22.87
CA PRO A 4 1.11 3.13 21.65
C PRO A 4 -0.38 2.77 21.79
N VAL A 5 -1.24 3.67 21.32
CA VAL A 5 -2.69 3.48 21.36
C VAL A 5 -3.09 2.58 20.19
N LEU A 6 -3.81 1.50 20.50
CA LEU A 6 -4.43 0.65 19.49
C LEU A 6 -5.72 1.30 19.00
N VAL A 7 -5.90 1.36 17.68
CA VAL A 7 -7.11 1.86 17.04
C VAL A 7 -7.95 0.69 16.53
N PRO A 8 -9.28 0.85 16.38
CA PRO A 8 -10.11 -0.14 15.71
C PRO A 8 -9.62 -0.42 14.28
N ALA A 9 -9.76 -1.67 13.82
CA ALA A 9 -9.58 -2.03 12.42
C ALA A 9 -10.85 -1.68 11.61
N PHE A 10 -11.30 -2.58 10.74
CA PHE A 10 -12.56 -2.42 10.00
C PHE A 10 -13.79 -2.45 10.92
N ALA A 11 -14.80 -1.63 10.56
CA ALA A 11 -16.11 -1.66 11.21
C ALA A 11 -16.87 -2.97 10.91
N ASP A 12 -16.80 -3.47 9.67
CA ASP A 12 -17.25 -4.81 9.26
C ASP A 12 -16.05 -5.59 8.70
N PRO A 13 -15.35 -6.38 9.54
CA PRO A 13 -14.11 -7.05 9.15
C PRO A 13 -14.21 -7.89 7.89
N VAL A 14 -15.31 -8.64 7.71
CA VAL A 14 -15.46 -9.53 6.56
C VAL A 14 -15.78 -8.74 5.30
N LEU A 15 -16.77 -7.84 5.37
CA LEU A 15 -17.21 -7.09 4.22
C LEU A 15 -16.10 -6.14 3.73
N ASN A 16 -15.48 -5.41 4.65
CA ASN A 16 -14.48 -4.40 4.29
C ASN A 16 -13.17 -5.02 3.81
N ALA A 17 -12.73 -6.16 4.37
CA ALA A 17 -11.59 -6.90 3.82
C ALA A 17 -11.87 -7.39 2.39
N GLN A 18 -13.04 -7.96 2.14
CA GLN A 18 -13.41 -8.40 0.79
C GLN A 18 -13.51 -7.24 -0.21
N MET A 19 -14.03 -6.09 0.20
CA MET A 19 -14.10 -4.89 -0.64
C MET A 19 -12.70 -4.36 -0.95
N SER A 20 -11.83 -4.25 0.04
CA SER A 20 -10.43 -3.85 -0.11
C SER A 20 -9.67 -4.79 -1.05
N PHE A 21 -9.85 -6.10 -0.88
CA PHE A 21 -9.21 -7.11 -1.73
C PHE A 21 -9.67 -7.01 -3.19
N ARG A 22 -10.98 -6.84 -3.42
CA ARG A 22 -11.53 -6.63 -4.77
C ARG A 22 -11.03 -5.34 -5.40
N ALA A 23 -10.88 -4.27 -4.61
CA ALA A 23 -10.32 -3.01 -5.08
C ALA A 23 -8.85 -3.19 -5.51
N ALA A 24 -8.04 -3.87 -4.69
CA ALA A 24 -6.64 -4.17 -5.00
C ALA A 24 -6.53 -5.02 -6.28
N LEU A 25 -7.29 -6.11 -6.38
CA LEU A 25 -7.32 -6.94 -7.59
C LEU A 25 -7.74 -6.16 -8.83
N LYS A 26 -8.73 -5.27 -8.73
CA LYS A 26 -9.18 -4.43 -9.84
C LYS A 26 -8.07 -3.49 -10.32
N ALA A 27 -7.41 -2.77 -9.40
CA ALA A 27 -6.32 -1.86 -9.74
C ALA A 27 -5.10 -2.60 -10.34
N MET A 28 -4.76 -3.78 -9.81
CA MET A 28 -3.64 -4.59 -10.33
C MET A 28 -3.93 -5.23 -11.69
N SER A 29 -5.16 -5.69 -11.92
CA SER A 29 -5.56 -6.34 -13.18
C SER A 29 -5.84 -5.35 -14.32
N GLU A 30 -6.19 -4.11 -13.99
CA GLU A 30 -6.43 -3.03 -14.94
C GLU A 30 -5.57 -1.80 -14.59
N PRO A 31 -4.27 -1.83 -14.90
CA PRO A 31 -3.34 -0.77 -14.54
C PRO A 31 -3.82 0.62 -15.00
N GLY A 32 -3.95 1.52 -14.02
CA GLY A 32 -4.44 2.88 -14.22
C GLY A 32 -5.91 3.10 -13.88
N VAL A 33 -6.65 2.05 -13.52
CA VAL A 33 -7.97 2.17 -12.89
C VAL A 33 -7.82 2.55 -11.42
N ILE A 34 -8.41 3.68 -11.04
CA ILE A 34 -8.49 4.11 -9.65
C ILE A 34 -9.65 3.38 -8.96
N ALA A 35 -9.34 2.61 -7.92
CA ALA A 35 -10.31 1.89 -7.10
C ALA A 35 -10.36 2.45 -5.67
N GLN A 36 -11.56 2.55 -5.10
CA GLN A 36 -11.78 3.03 -3.75
C GLN A 36 -11.42 1.93 -2.73
N ALA A 37 -10.64 2.28 -1.70
CA ALA A 37 -10.16 1.34 -0.69
C ALA A 37 -10.09 1.94 0.73
N ASP A 38 -10.79 3.03 1.02
CA ASP A 38 -10.79 3.74 2.31
C ASP A 38 -11.83 3.19 3.31
N PHE A 39 -11.77 1.88 3.58
CA PHE A 39 -12.75 1.21 4.44
C PHE A 39 -12.37 1.16 5.93
N ALA A 40 -11.11 1.46 6.26
CA ALA A 40 -10.63 1.71 7.61
C ALA A 40 -10.31 3.20 7.81
N ASP A 41 -10.33 3.65 9.06
CA ASP A 41 -9.89 4.99 9.42
C ASP A 41 -8.37 5.16 9.23
N ALA A 42 -7.91 6.42 9.19
CA ALA A 42 -6.48 6.69 9.13
C ALA A 42 -5.75 6.19 10.40
N LEU A 43 -4.58 5.60 10.21
CA LEU A 43 -3.71 5.15 11.30
C LEU A 43 -2.50 6.09 11.38
N ASP A 44 -2.53 7.03 12.33
CA ASP A 44 -1.45 8.02 12.50
C ASP A 44 -1.22 8.80 11.19
N ILE A 45 -0.08 8.58 10.54
CA ILE A 45 0.32 9.17 9.26
C ILE A 45 -0.01 8.27 8.04
N MET A 46 -0.49 7.06 8.27
CA MET A 46 -0.92 6.13 7.24
C MET A 46 -2.34 6.48 6.77
N HIS A 47 -2.51 6.62 5.45
CA HIS A 47 -3.79 6.96 4.85
C HIS A 47 -4.81 5.81 4.98
N PRO A 48 -6.13 6.13 5.01
CA PRO A 48 -7.21 5.14 5.07
C PRO A 48 -7.07 3.98 4.07
N ALA A 49 -6.73 4.29 2.82
CA ALA A 49 -6.54 3.29 1.77
C ALA A 49 -5.34 2.38 2.04
N THR A 50 -4.23 2.93 2.50
CA THR A 50 -3.02 2.18 2.83
C THR A 50 -3.25 1.26 4.02
N PHE A 51 -3.92 1.74 5.07
CA PHE A 51 -4.22 0.91 6.24
C PHE A 51 -5.24 -0.19 5.91
N SER A 52 -6.26 0.11 5.09
CA SER A 52 -7.22 -0.90 4.62
C SER A 52 -6.55 -2.00 3.80
N LEU A 53 -5.57 -1.65 2.95
CA LEU A 53 -4.76 -2.64 2.25
C LEU A 53 -3.91 -3.47 3.21
N ALA A 54 -3.26 -2.84 4.19
CA ALA A 54 -2.47 -3.56 5.20
C ALA A 54 -3.34 -4.57 5.97
N LEU A 55 -4.51 -4.15 6.46
CA LEU A 55 -5.48 -5.02 7.15
C LEU A 55 -6.00 -6.18 6.29
N THR A 56 -5.89 -6.09 4.96
CA THR A 56 -6.44 -7.08 4.03
C THR A 56 -5.38 -8.01 3.46
N LEU A 57 -4.17 -7.51 3.24
CA LEU A 57 -3.10 -8.20 2.52
C LEU A 57 -2.00 -8.72 3.45
N PHE A 58 -1.85 -8.16 4.65
CA PHE A 58 -0.77 -8.55 5.55
C PHE A 58 -1.25 -9.67 6.47
N ASP A 59 -0.38 -10.64 6.68
CA ASP A 59 -0.58 -11.77 7.59
C ASP A 59 0.72 -12.07 8.35
N ASP A 60 0.69 -13.10 9.20
CA ASP A 60 1.78 -13.52 10.07
C ASP A 60 2.98 -14.13 9.32
N ASP A 61 2.79 -14.58 8.09
CA ASP A 61 3.83 -15.16 7.24
C ASP A 61 4.47 -14.14 6.30
N THR A 62 3.97 -12.89 6.27
CA THR A 62 4.45 -11.85 5.34
C THR A 62 5.42 -10.88 6.00
N GLN A 63 6.66 -10.79 5.49
CA GLN A 63 7.66 -9.82 5.97
C GLN A 63 7.34 -8.41 5.45
N ILE A 64 7.11 -7.46 6.37
CA ILE A 64 6.74 -6.09 6.03
C ILE A 64 7.90 -5.13 6.26
N TRP A 65 8.18 -4.26 5.29
CA TRP A 65 9.07 -3.12 5.50
C TRP A 65 8.31 -1.79 5.44
N LEU A 66 8.64 -0.89 6.37
CA LEU A 66 8.07 0.46 6.42
C LEU A 66 9.16 1.46 6.10
N SER A 67 8.86 2.42 5.22
CA SER A 67 9.75 3.57 5.03
C SER A 67 9.94 4.34 6.33
N PRO A 68 11.11 4.96 6.58
CA PRO A 68 11.38 5.72 7.79
C PRO A 68 10.31 6.75 8.14
N ALA A 69 9.71 7.41 7.13
CA ALA A 69 8.64 8.36 7.38
C ALA A 69 7.38 7.72 7.98
N LEU A 70 7.07 6.46 7.65
CA LEU A 70 5.89 5.70 8.09
C LEU A 70 6.14 4.82 9.32
N ASP A 71 7.40 4.63 9.69
CA ASP A 71 7.80 3.73 10.77
C ASP A 71 7.66 4.39 12.15
N THR A 72 6.44 4.46 12.65
CA THR A 72 6.14 4.98 13.98
C THR A 72 5.79 3.86 14.97
N PRO A 73 6.01 4.06 16.29
CA PRO A 73 5.59 3.08 17.30
C PRO A 73 4.09 2.76 17.24
N MET A 74 3.25 3.71 16.81
CA MET A 74 1.81 3.51 16.67
C MET A 74 1.49 2.64 15.45
N VAL A 75 2.15 2.86 14.32
CA VAL A 75 2.00 2.02 13.12
C VAL A 75 2.47 0.59 13.41
N ARG A 76 3.70 0.41 13.94
CA ARG A 76 4.23 -0.92 14.27
C ARG A 76 3.32 -1.68 15.23
N ALA A 77 2.82 -1.02 16.28
CA ALA A 77 1.96 -1.67 17.26
C ALA A 77 0.62 -2.12 16.67
N ASN A 78 0.01 -1.31 15.80
CA ASN A 78 -1.27 -1.66 15.19
C ASN A 78 -1.12 -2.74 14.10
N LEU A 79 -0.04 -2.73 13.32
CA LEU A 79 0.25 -3.81 12.37
C LEU A 79 0.52 -5.13 13.10
N ALA A 80 1.31 -5.11 14.16
CA ALA A 80 1.56 -6.31 14.97
C ALA A 80 0.28 -6.84 15.64
N PHE A 81 -0.62 -5.96 16.08
CA PHE A 81 -1.85 -6.36 16.74
C PHE A 81 -2.91 -6.91 15.76
N HIS A 82 -3.13 -6.23 14.63
CA HIS A 82 -4.20 -6.58 13.70
C HIS A 82 -3.79 -7.60 12.65
N CYS A 83 -2.54 -7.56 12.18
CA CYS A 83 -2.05 -8.39 11.09
C CYS A 83 -1.08 -9.49 11.56
N ALA A 84 -0.56 -9.41 12.79
CA ALA A 84 0.48 -10.28 13.33
C ALA A 84 1.77 -10.33 12.46
N CYS A 85 1.93 -9.39 11.54
CA CYS A 85 3.00 -9.41 10.57
C CYS A 85 4.35 -8.95 11.17
N PRO A 86 5.46 -9.65 10.88
CA PRO A 86 6.79 -9.21 11.25
C PRO A 86 7.24 -7.98 10.43
N VAL A 87 7.64 -6.92 11.14
CA VAL A 87 8.23 -5.73 10.50
C VAL A 87 9.76 -5.86 10.48
N VAL A 88 10.34 -5.97 9.29
CA VAL A 88 11.79 -6.07 9.06
C VAL A 88 12.42 -4.70 8.85
N ASP A 89 13.70 -4.57 9.22
CA ASP A 89 14.45 -3.32 9.05
C ASP A 89 15.19 -3.25 7.70
N ASP A 90 15.46 -4.40 7.08
CA ASP A 90 16.15 -4.52 5.78
C ASP A 90 15.13 -4.63 4.63
N PRO A 91 15.12 -3.66 3.68
CA PRO A 91 14.27 -3.72 2.48
C PRO A 91 14.43 -5.02 1.68
N GLN A 92 15.61 -5.64 1.67
CA GLN A 92 15.85 -6.88 0.94
C GLN A 92 15.17 -8.09 1.57
N GLN A 93 14.63 -7.97 2.79
CA GLN A 93 13.90 -9.04 3.47
C GLN A 93 12.38 -8.92 3.25
N ALA A 94 11.90 -7.80 2.72
CA ALA A 94 10.48 -7.49 2.59
C ALA A 94 9.78 -8.28 1.47
N ASP A 95 8.62 -8.84 1.79
CA ASP A 95 7.66 -9.37 0.83
C ASP A 95 6.69 -8.27 0.39
N LEU A 96 6.27 -7.44 1.36
CA LEU A 96 5.51 -6.22 1.12
C LEU A 96 6.20 -5.02 1.75
N ALA A 97 6.12 -3.88 1.08
CA ALA A 97 6.66 -2.62 1.60
C ALA A 97 5.64 -1.49 1.50
N ILE A 98 5.63 -0.59 2.49
CA ILE A 98 4.87 0.66 2.42
C ILE A 98 5.86 1.82 2.43
N ILE A 99 5.81 2.65 1.39
CA ILE A 99 6.68 3.81 1.25
C ILE A 99 5.89 5.09 0.99
N THR A 100 6.47 6.23 1.32
CA THR A 100 5.93 7.52 0.86
C THR A 100 6.47 7.89 -0.51
N ALA A 101 5.74 8.76 -1.20
CA ALA A 101 6.13 9.26 -2.53
C ALA A 101 7.49 9.98 -2.55
N VAL A 102 7.93 10.55 -1.43
CA VAL A 102 9.23 11.25 -1.30
C VAL A 102 10.38 10.29 -1.06
N GLU A 103 10.08 9.04 -0.72
CA GLU A 103 11.03 7.96 -0.41
C GLU A 103 11.04 6.90 -1.54
N VAL A 104 10.69 7.31 -2.76
CA VAL A 104 10.62 6.40 -3.93
C VAL A 104 11.96 5.77 -4.30
N ASP A 105 13.09 6.38 -3.91
CA ASP A 105 14.42 5.85 -4.16
C ASP A 105 14.68 4.51 -3.45
N TYR A 106 13.90 4.16 -2.41
CA TYR A 106 13.96 2.82 -1.80
C TYR A 106 13.50 1.71 -2.76
N LEU A 107 12.80 2.03 -3.84
CA LEU A 107 12.43 1.04 -4.87
C LEU A 107 13.63 0.25 -5.39
N GLU A 108 14.81 0.87 -5.44
CA GLU A 108 16.04 0.23 -5.93
C GLU A 108 16.62 -0.81 -4.94
N GLN A 109 16.14 -0.81 -3.69
CA GLN A 109 16.65 -1.67 -2.62
C GLN A 109 15.83 -2.96 -2.45
N PHE A 110 14.59 -3.00 -2.96
CA PHE A 110 13.72 -4.16 -2.82
C PHE A 110 14.09 -5.29 -3.78
N ARG A 111 13.74 -6.52 -3.40
CA ARG A 111 13.92 -7.69 -4.27
C ARG A 111 13.01 -7.59 -5.50
N CYS A 112 13.56 -7.78 -6.69
CA CYS A 112 12.79 -7.88 -7.94
C CYS A 112 12.42 -9.32 -8.33
N GLY A 113 12.71 -10.31 -7.47
CA GLY A 113 12.61 -11.73 -7.84
C GLY A 113 13.66 -12.13 -8.87
N THR A 114 13.50 -13.30 -9.47
CA THR A 114 14.34 -13.75 -10.59
C THR A 114 13.48 -14.22 -11.75
N ASP A 115 14.07 -14.49 -12.92
CA ASP A 115 13.35 -15.09 -14.05
C ASP A 115 12.73 -16.46 -13.70
N ARG A 116 13.36 -17.19 -12.76
CA ARG A 116 12.91 -18.50 -12.31
C ARG A 116 11.82 -18.39 -11.24
N ASP A 117 11.98 -17.44 -10.34
CA ASP A 117 11.14 -17.24 -9.15
C ASP A 117 10.68 -15.76 -9.07
N PRO A 118 9.85 -15.29 -10.02
CA PRO A 118 9.40 -13.89 -10.09
C PRO A 118 8.45 -13.51 -8.94
N GLU A 119 7.78 -14.50 -8.35
CA GLU A 119 6.89 -14.33 -7.19
C GLU A 119 7.63 -13.92 -5.91
N LEU A 120 8.96 -14.09 -5.85
CA LEU A 120 9.78 -13.64 -4.72
C LEU A 120 10.12 -12.13 -4.76
N SER A 121 9.52 -11.41 -5.71
CA SER A 121 9.59 -9.95 -5.77
C SER A 121 8.81 -9.31 -4.63
N CYS A 122 9.31 -8.17 -4.15
CA CYS A 122 8.61 -7.37 -3.18
C CYS A 122 7.50 -6.56 -3.86
N THR A 123 6.28 -6.58 -3.32
CA THR A 123 5.21 -5.68 -3.75
C THR A 123 5.20 -4.41 -2.90
N VAL A 124 5.24 -3.24 -3.57
CA VAL A 124 5.38 -1.95 -2.89
C VAL A 124 4.10 -1.14 -2.99
N ILE A 125 3.55 -0.75 -1.84
CA ILE A 125 2.44 0.19 -1.69
C ILE A 125 3.03 1.59 -1.51
N VAL A 126 2.83 2.47 -2.50
CA VAL A 126 3.30 3.86 -2.45
C VAL A 126 2.17 4.77 -1.96
N GLN A 127 2.32 5.34 -0.77
CA GLN A 127 1.41 6.34 -0.24
C GLN A 127 1.64 7.70 -0.91
N LEU A 128 0.61 8.20 -1.58
CA LEU A 128 0.59 9.48 -2.27
C LEU A 128 -0.35 10.47 -1.55
N ASP A 129 -0.06 11.76 -1.64
CA ASP A 129 -0.95 12.83 -1.17
C ASP A 129 -2.23 12.97 -2.01
N SER A 130 -2.11 12.67 -3.31
CA SER A 130 -3.18 12.74 -4.30
C SER A 130 -2.90 11.83 -5.51
N LEU A 131 -3.97 11.24 -6.05
CA LEU A 131 -3.98 10.52 -7.34
C LEU A 131 -4.43 11.42 -8.51
N GLU A 132 -4.54 12.72 -8.31
CA GLU A 132 -4.94 13.68 -9.33
C GLU A 132 -3.86 14.76 -9.55
N GLY A 133 -3.92 15.47 -10.70
CA GLY A 133 -3.03 16.60 -10.99
C GLY A 133 -1.62 16.24 -11.49
N GLY A 134 -1.35 14.95 -11.66
CA GLY A 134 -0.09 14.42 -12.15
C GLY A 134 0.18 14.47 -13.64
N ARG A 135 1.41 14.10 -14.03
CA ARG A 135 1.71 13.88 -15.46
C ARG A 135 0.92 12.68 -15.93
N ARG A 136 0.19 12.82 -17.04
CA ARG A 136 -0.52 11.69 -17.65
C ARG A 136 0.48 10.64 -18.08
N LEU A 137 0.31 9.44 -17.56
CA LEU A 137 1.04 8.26 -18.01
C LEU A 137 0.06 7.44 -18.85
N CYS A 138 0.52 7.00 -20.02
CA CYS A 138 -0.23 6.06 -20.85
C CYS A 138 0.35 4.67 -20.57
N SER A 139 -0.36 3.87 -19.79
CA SER A 139 -0.03 2.46 -19.63
C SER A 139 -0.47 1.73 -20.91
N LYS A 140 0.44 0.96 -21.51
CA LYS A 140 0.11 -0.01 -22.57
C LYS A 140 0.32 -1.41 -21.98
N GLY A 141 -0.73 -1.95 -21.37
CA GLY A 141 -0.76 -3.33 -20.88
C GLY A 141 -1.22 -4.29 -21.97
N ARG A 142 -0.83 -5.58 -21.88
CA ARG A 142 -1.30 -6.64 -22.79
C ARG A 142 -2.77 -7.05 -22.55
N ALA A 143 -3.38 -6.60 -21.47
CA ALA A 143 -4.69 -7.10 -21.02
C ALA A 143 -5.90 -6.24 -21.43
N SER A 144 -5.75 -5.14 -22.18
CA SER A 144 -6.91 -4.32 -22.56
C SER A 144 -6.67 -3.53 -23.85
N ASN A 145 -7.57 -3.67 -24.82
CA ASN A 145 -7.66 -2.83 -26.02
C ASN A 145 -8.16 -1.38 -25.73
N HIS A 146 -7.95 -0.90 -24.50
CA HIS A 146 -8.35 0.42 -24.05
C HIS A 146 -7.15 1.09 -23.36
N SER A 147 -6.67 2.18 -23.95
CA SER A 147 -5.67 3.05 -23.33
C SER A 147 -6.25 3.73 -22.10
N ALA A 148 -5.88 3.27 -20.90
CA ALA A 148 -6.16 3.97 -19.65
C ALA A 148 -5.16 5.12 -19.46
N LEU A 149 -5.67 6.29 -19.07
CA LEU A 149 -4.89 7.48 -18.77
C LEU A 149 -5.03 7.75 -17.27
N SER A 150 -3.91 7.74 -16.55
CA SER A 150 -3.87 8.01 -15.11
C SER A 150 -2.90 9.15 -14.83
N HIS A 151 -3.20 9.98 -13.84
CA HIS A 151 -2.41 11.14 -13.45
C HIS A 151 -1.75 10.88 -12.10
N CYS A 152 -0.42 10.95 -11.98
CA CYS A 152 0.26 10.95 -10.65
C CYS A 152 1.30 12.08 -10.52
N ARG A 153 1.21 12.90 -9.45
CA ARG A 153 2.31 13.73 -8.90
C ARG A 153 2.18 13.86 -7.39
N CYS A 154 3.33 13.84 -6.74
CA CYS A 154 3.55 14.28 -5.36
C CYS A 154 3.47 15.82 -5.31
N ALA A 155 2.33 16.39 -4.92
CA ALA A 155 2.23 17.78 -4.47
C ALA A 155 0.98 17.99 -3.62
N SER A 156 1.18 18.68 -2.50
CA SER A 156 0.26 18.95 -1.41
C SER A 156 -1.09 19.56 -1.84
N GLY A 157 -2.19 18.81 -1.67
CA GLY A 157 -3.55 19.35 -1.79
C GLY A 157 -4.62 18.27 -1.96
N SER A 158 -5.36 18.00 -0.87
CA SER A 158 -6.66 17.31 -0.75
C SER A 158 -7.13 16.47 -1.96
N GLY A 159 -6.78 15.19 -1.95
CA GLY A 159 -7.28 14.17 -2.89
C GLY A 159 -6.92 12.77 -2.38
N ARG A 160 -7.23 12.48 -1.13
CA ARG A 160 -6.83 11.27 -0.40
C ARG A 160 -8.00 10.29 -0.47
N ASN A 161 -7.77 9.02 -0.82
CA ASN A 161 -8.65 7.83 -0.56
C ASN A 161 -8.86 6.87 -1.75
N ALA A 162 -7.87 6.65 -2.61
CA ALA A 162 -7.96 5.59 -3.61
C ALA A 162 -6.60 4.99 -3.94
N ILE A 163 -6.61 3.87 -4.65
CA ILE A 163 -5.44 3.13 -5.16
C ILE A 163 -5.55 3.03 -6.68
N GLY A 164 -4.44 3.06 -7.43
CA GLY A 164 -4.46 3.05 -8.89
C GLY A 164 -3.12 2.72 -9.54
#